data_AF-A0A6B1ETJ2-F1
#
_entry.id   AF-A0A6B1ETJ2-F1
#
_cell.length_a   1.000
_cell.length_b   1.000
_cell.length_c   1.000
_cell.angle_alpha   90.00
_cell.angle_beta   90.00
_cell.angle_gamma   90.00
#
_symmetry.space_group_name_H-M   'P 1'
#
loop_
_entity.id
_entity.type
_entity.pdbx_description
1 polymer ?
#
loop_
_entity_poly.entity_id
_entity_poly.type
_entity_poly.pdbx_seq_one_letter_code
_entity_poly.pdbx_strand_id
1 'polypeptide(L)'
;MEIASKSSKTSGDFESYDEEQLVQRCRELEDLLLTFRNTQLRNKAALTIDLRNAATKLCDDVDAAVREQLPYLWKKNVTRDTDIVRAVSYYNVQARQLVSEVEVMVWSELTFRLKYLATSLVDHYETAFAADEIQKRLIDASYGHPLATEAFGEDAITALSAEMQRGLEAFSERLILAFLPEPAFRFISPGQDTRLKAKSARGNLSGLPGLPKETLTAINGHANGGKASPLSTDLMAIVAQIPPTLSVEPSSFDRFIQAVRERYESVVLVDSVNALVNVYEYEMLKAERCLLTTVEKLFRQFRDTRLSDPALFERMLRDTTDLTVRQEINDLNMKIDELTEIQRSPEG
;
A
#
# COMPACT_ATOMS: atom_id res chain seq x y z
N MET A 1 68.33 35.85 4.64
CA MET A 1 67.47 35.77 3.46
C MET A 1 66.26 34.96 3.89
N GLU A 2 65.25 35.62 4.45
CA GLU A 2 64.04 35.00 4.99
C GLU A 2 63.09 34.69 3.83
N ILE A 3 62.88 33.41 3.54
CA ILE A 3 61.80 32.97 2.66
C ILE A 3 60.52 33.03 3.47
N ALA A 4 59.74 34.08 3.27
CA ALA A 4 58.41 34.21 3.84
C ALA A 4 57.52 33.06 3.31
N SER A 5 57.24 32.09 4.17
CA SER A 5 56.21 31.08 3.98
C SER A 5 54.84 31.76 3.90
N LYS A 6 54.40 32.08 2.67
CA LYS A 6 53.00 32.42 2.39
C LYS A 6 52.20 31.12 2.38
N SER A 7 51.82 30.66 3.57
CA SER A 7 51.00 29.47 3.72
C SER A 7 49.54 29.74 3.36
N SER A 8 49.03 28.94 2.42
CA SER A 8 47.77 28.16 2.51
C SER A 8 46.46 28.88 2.88
N LYS A 9 46.08 29.95 2.18
CA LYS A 9 44.69 30.46 2.24
C LYS A 9 43.73 29.88 1.20
N THR A 10 44.22 29.19 0.17
CA THR A 10 43.38 28.69 -0.94
C THR A 10 42.71 27.33 -0.67
N SER A 11 43.18 26.55 0.31
CA SER A 11 42.63 25.21 0.57
C SER A 11 41.24 25.24 1.22
N GLY A 12 40.93 26.28 2.01
CA GLY A 12 39.66 26.37 2.74
C GLY A 12 38.47 26.77 1.88
N ASP A 13 38.70 27.60 0.85
CA ASP A 13 37.62 28.10 -0.01
C ASP A 13 37.10 26.98 -0.96
N PHE A 14 37.97 26.03 -1.34
CA PHE A 14 37.62 24.89 -2.18
C PHE A 14 36.85 23.80 -1.43
N GLU A 15 37.24 23.51 -0.18
CA GLU A 15 36.51 22.56 0.65
C GLU A 15 35.06 23.02 0.91
N SER A 16 34.84 24.33 1.05
CA SER A 16 33.53 24.94 1.27
C SER A 16 32.61 24.84 0.04
N TYR A 17 33.14 25.06 -1.17
CA TYR A 17 32.34 25.05 -2.41
C TYR A 17 31.76 23.67 -2.73
N ASP A 18 32.56 22.62 -2.56
CA ASP A 18 32.12 21.26 -2.85
C ASP A 18 31.12 20.72 -1.83
N GLU A 19 31.23 21.13 -0.55
CA GLU A 19 30.22 20.80 0.47
C GLU A 19 28.88 21.47 0.15
N GLU A 20 28.89 22.73 -0.32
CA GLU A 20 27.69 23.43 -0.76
C GLU A 20 27.01 22.70 -1.94
N GLN A 21 27.78 22.19 -2.90
CA GLN A 21 27.24 21.40 -4.00
C GLN A 21 26.62 20.09 -3.57
N LEU A 22 27.27 19.34 -2.67
CA LEU A 22 26.72 18.09 -2.13
C LEU A 22 25.41 18.35 -1.37
N VAL A 23 25.38 19.41 -0.54
CA VAL A 23 24.16 19.82 0.17
C VAL A 23 23.05 20.21 -0.80
N GLN A 24 23.39 20.97 -1.85
CA GLN A 24 22.43 21.40 -2.86
C GLN A 24 21.84 20.21 -3.62
N ARG A 25 22.66 19.25 -4.06
CA ARG A 25 22.18 18.02 -4.71
C ARG A 25 21.35 17.13 -3.79
N CYS A 26 21.73 17.01 -2.52
CA CYS A 26 20.93 16.30 -1.52
C CYS A 26 19.52 16.90 -1.43
N ARG A 27 19.41 18.23 -1.37
CA ARG A 27 18.12 18.95 -1.35
C ARG A 27 17.32 18.75 -2.63
N GLU A 28 17.97 18.72 -3.79
CA GLU A 28 17.28 18.48 -5.07
C GLU A 28 16.68 17.07 -5.14
N LEU A 29 17.39 16.05 -4.64
CA LEU A 29 16.88 14.69 -4.56
C LEU A 29 15.73 14.57 -3.55
N GLU A 30 15.83 15.25 -2.41
CA GLU A 30 14.74 15.36 -1.45
C GLU A 30 13.51 16.00 -2.12
N ASP A 31 13.66 17.16 -2.75
CA ASP A 31 12.57 17.87 -3.44
C ASP A 31 11.92 17.04 -4.55
N LEU A 32 12.72 16.24 -5.26
CA LEU A 32 12.22 15.29 -6.26
C LEU A 32 11.28 14.24 -5.63
N LEU A 33 11.67 13.64 -4.50
CA LEU A 33 10.84 12.68 -3.78
C LEU A 33 9.59 13.34 -3.17
N LEU A 34 9.72 14.54 -2.60
CA LEU A 34 8.59 15.30 -2.06
C LEU A 34 7.58 15.67 -3.17
N THR A 35 8.09 16.04 -4.35
CA THR A 35 7.27 16.34 -5.53
C THR A 35 6.52 15.11 -6.01
N PHE A 36 7.21 13.96 -6.12
CA PHE A 36 6.59 12.69 -6.46
C PHE A 36 5.47 12.33 -5.47
N ARG A 37 5.72 12.40 -4.16
CA ARG A 37 4.69 12.20 -3.13
C ARG A 37 3.50 13.12 -3.35
N ASN A 38 3.73 14.42 -3.53
CA ASN A 38 2.64 15.38 -3.68
C ASN A 38 1.77 15.08 -4.91
N THR A 39 2.36 14.58 -5.99
CA THR A 39 1.64 14.09 -7.17
C THR A 39 0.78 12.88 -6.83
N GLN A 40 1.33 11.88 -6.12
CA GLN A 40 0.57 10.70 -5.70
C GLN A 40 -0.60 11.07 -4.77
N LEU A 41 -0.38 11.96 -3.81
CA LEU A 41 -1.43 12.43 -2.89
C LEU A 41 -2.55 13.19 -3.62
N ARG A 42 -2.23 13.98 -4.66
CA ARG A 42 -3.24 14.64 -5.51
C ARG A 42 -4.06 13.63 -6.31
N ASN A 43 -3.45 12.52 -6.71
CA ASN A 43 -4.11 11.45 -7.47
C ASN A 43 -4.93 10.49 -6.59
N LYS A 44 -4.89 10.63 -5.26
CA LYS A 44 -5.63 9.78 -4.30
C LYS A 44 -7.11 9.62 -4.63
N ALA A 45 -7.78 10.69 -5.07
CA ALA A 45 -9.20 10.64 -5.41
C ALA A 45 -9.47 9.77 -6.65
N ALA A 46 -8.63 9.88 -7.68
CA ALA A 46 -8.72 9.04 -8.88
C ALA A 46 -8.44 7.57 -8.53
N LEU A 47 -7.38 7.31 -7.75
CA LEU A 47 -7.06 5.96 -7.27
C LEU A 47 -8.21 5.33 -6.47
N THR A 48 -8.90 6.13 -5.65
CA THR A 48 -10.07 5.66 -4.91
C THR A 48 -11.22 5.25 -5.85
N ILE A 49 -11.44 5.98 -6.94
CA ILE A 49 -12.46 5.64 -7.95
C ILE A 49 -12.08 4.33 -8.65
N ASP A 50 -10.82 4.20 -9.07
CA ASP A 50 -10.34 2.98 -9.74
C ASP A 50 -10.45 1.76 -8.82
N LEU A 51 -10.10 1.91 -7.54
CA LEU A 51 -10.24 0.85 -6.55
C LEU A 51 -11.70 0.49 -6.30
N ARG A 52 -12.64 1.44 -6.33
CA ARG A 52 -14.08 1.16 -6.24
C ARG A 52 -14.60 0.40 -7.45
N ASN A 53 -14.11 0.71 -8.65
CA ASN A 53 -14.46 -0.03 -9.85
C ASN A 53 -13.95 -1.48 -9.78
N ALA A 54 -12.71 -1.66 -9.34
CA ALA A 54 -12.14 -2.99 -9.10
C ALA A 54 -12.90 -3.76 -8.01
N ALA A 55 -13.29 -3.07 -6.94
CA ALA A 55 -14.08 -3.63 -5.85
C ALA A 55 -15.50 -4.01 -6.30
N THR A 56 -16.11 -3.25 -7.22
CA THR A 56 -17.42 -3.59 -7.82
C THR A 56 -17.33 -4.89 -8.61
N LYS A 57 -16.29 -5.02 -9.46
CA LYS A 57 -16.02 -6.25 -10.19
C LYS A 57 -15.78 -7.44 -9.25
N LEU A 58 -15.08 -7.21 -8.13
CA LEU A 58 -14.89 -8.22 -7.10
C LEU A 58 -16.23 -8.70 -6.51
N CYS A 59 -17.15 -7.78 -6.19
CA CYS A 59 -18.51 -8.15 -5.75
C CYS A 59 -19.25 -8.96 -6.82
N ASP A 60 -19.16 -8.56 -8.10
CA ASP A 60 -19.79 -9.29 -9.21
C ASP A 60 -19.24 -10.73 -9.32
N ASP A 61 -17.93 -10.91 -9.14
CA ASP A 61 -17.32 -12.23 -9.17
C ASP A 61 -17.71 -13.09 -7.95
N VAL A 62 -17.86 -12.49 -6.77
CA VAL A 62 -18.36 -13.18 -5.57
C VAL A 62 -19.80 -13.63 -5.79
N ASP A 63 -20.65 -12.76 -6.32
CA ASP A 63 -22.04 -13.11 -6.66
C ASP A 63 -22.09 -14.24 -7.69
N ALA A 64 -21.20 -14.24 -8.69
CA ALA A 64 -21.08 -15.32 -9.65
C ALA A 64 -20.68 -16.65 -8.99
N ALA A 65 -19.69 -16.64 -8.10
CA ALA A 65 -19.27 -17.83 -7.35
C ALA A 65 -20.39 -18.38 -6.46
N VAL A 66 -21.09 -17.49 -5.74
CA VAL A 66 -22.25 -17.87 -4.92
C VAL A 66 -23.35 -18.46 -5.79
N ARG A 67 -23.68 -17.84 -6.93
CA ARG A 67 -24.68 -18.34 -7.88
C ARG A 67 -24.37 -19.74 -8.37
N GLU A 68 -23.09 -20.03 -8.65
CA GLU A 68 -22.64 -21.35 -9.11
C GLU A 68 -22.79 -22.42 -8.02
N GLN A 69 -22.48 -22.11 -6.77
CA GLN A 69 -22.51 -23.08 -5.66
C GLN A 69 -23.90 -23.26 -5.04
N LEU A 70 -24.79 -22.28 -5.17
CA LEU A 70 -26.10 -22.28 -4.50
C LEU A 70 -26.97 -23.51 -4.80
N PRO A 71 -27.08 -24.04 -6.04
CA PRO A 71 -27.85 -25.25 -6.30
C PRO A 71 -27.34 -26.47 -5.51
N TYR A 72 -26.03 -26.60 -5.36
CA TYR A 72 -25.42 -27.66 -4.57
C TYR A 72 -25.71 -27.48 -3.07
N LEU A 73 -25.50 -26.27 -2.53
CA LEU A 73 -25.80 -25.96 -1.13
C LEU A 73 -27.29 -26.15 -0.82
N TRP A 74 -28.17 -25.77 -1.75
CA TRP A 74 -29.61 -25.99 -1.64
C TRP A 74 -29.95 -27.47 -1.51
N LYS A 75 -29.46 -28.29 -2.46
CA LYS A 75 -29.70 -29.75 -2.47
C LYS A 75 -29.13 -30.44 -1.22
N LYS A 76 -28.01 -29.94 -0.69
CA LYS A 76 -27.37 -30.45 0.54
C LYS A 76 -28.23 -30.17 1.79
N ASN A 77 -28.85 -29.00 1.85
CA ASN A 77 -29.57 -28.53 3.04
C ASN A 77 -31.07 -28.88 3.03
N VAL A 78 -31.71 -29.01 1.86
CA VAL A 78 -33.14 -29.28 1.75
C VAL A 78 -33.43 -30.78 1.74
N THR A 79 -34.16 -31.28 2.74
CA THR A 79 -34.66 -32.66 2.77
C THR A 79 -36.06 -32.76 2.16
N ARG A 80 -36.32 -33.81 1.38
CA ARG A 80 -37.68 -34.20 1.00
C ARG A 80 -38.39 -34.79 2.21
N ASP A 81 -39.05 -33.97 3.01
CA ASP A 81 -39.94 -34.46 4.07
C ASP A 81 -41.39 -34.47 3.56
N THR A 82 -42.08 -35.60 3.74
CA THR A 82 -43.47 -35.78 3.25
C THR A 82 -44.52 -35.32 4.26
N ASP A 83 -44.12 -35.01 5.50
CA ASP A 83 -45.01 -34.54 6.56
C ASP A 83 -45.02 -33.00 6.65
N ILE A 84 -46.16 -32.40 6.30
CA ILE A 84 -46.35 -30.94 6.15
C ILE A 84 -46.10 -30.17 7.46
N VAL A 85 -46.47 -30.73 8.63
CA VAL A 85 -46.32 -30.02 9.92
C VAL A 85 -44.87 -30.00 10.37
N ARG A 86 -44.14 -31.10 10.15
CA ARG A 86 -42.70 -31.16 10.40
C ARG A 86 -41.95 -30.26 9.42
N ALA A 87 -42.36 -30.27 8.15
CA ALA A 87 -41.70 -29.53 7.07
C ALA A 87 -41.47 -28.04 7.38
N VAL A 88 -42.43 -27.33 7.98
CA VAL A 88 -42.26 -25.89 8.30
C VAL A 88 -41.15 -25.65 9.33
N SER A 89 -41.10 -26.46 10.39
CA SER A 89 -40.09 -26.31 11.44
C SER A 89 -38.68 -26.70 10.96
N TYR A 90 -38.57 -27.77 10.18
CA TYR A 90 -37.32 -28.21 9.58
C TYR A 90 -36.83 -27.23 8.50
N TYR A 91 -37.74 -26.68 7.70
CA TYR A 91 -37.39 -25.74 6.65
C TYR A 91 -36.70 -24.48 7.20
N ASN A 92 -37.16 -23.93 8.33
CA ASN A 92 -36.49 -22.79 8.97
C ASN A 92 -35.06 -23.12 9.43
N VAL A 93 -34.82 -24.34 9.91
CA VAL A 93 -33.48 -24.79 10.29
C VAL A 93 -32.59 -24.94 9.04
N GLN A 94 -33.13 -25.50 7.96
CA GLN A 94 -32.41 -25.70 6.69
C GLN A 94 -32.08 -24.38 5.99
N ALA A 95 -33.06 -23.47 5.91
CA ALA A 95 -32.86 -22.14 5.38
C ALA A 95 -31.79 -21.36 6.16
N ARG A 96 -31.78 -21.51 7.50
CA ARG A 96 -30.74 -20.91 8.34
C ARG A 96 -29.36 -21.50 8.04
N GLN A 97 -29.28 -22.82 7.92
CA GLN A 97 -28.02 -23.49 7.59
C GLN A 97 -27.49 -23.05 6.22
N LEU A 98 -28.37 -22.93 5.21
CA LEU A 98 -28.03 -22.40 3.91
C LEU A 98 -27.47 -20.97 4.00
N VAL A 99 -28.16 -20.07 4.71
CA VAL A 99 -27.71 -18.68 4.90
C VAL A 99 -26.33 -18.64 5.56
N SER A 100 -26.10 -19.46 6.60
CA SER A 100 -24.79 -19.56 7.25
C SER A 100 -23.69 -20.11 6.33
N GLU A 101 -23.99 -21.12 5.49
CA GLU A 101 -23.02 -21.66 4.54
C GLU A 101 -22.66 -20.62 3.46
N VAL A 102 -23.65 -19.86 2.97
CA VAL A 102 -23.44 -18.76 2.02
C VAL A 102 -22.64 -17.62 2.64
N GLU A 103 -22.92 -17.26 3.90
CA GLU A 103 -22.14 -16.27 4.65
C GLU A 103 -20.67 -16.66 4.72
N VAL A 104 -20.37 -17.90 5.15
CA VAL A 104 -19.00 -18.42 5.20
C VAL A 104 -18.33 -18.37 3.82
N MET A 105 -19.06 -18.74 2.77
CA MET A 105 -18.56 -18.71 1.41
C MET A 105 -18.21 -17.28 0.95
N VAL A 106 -19.13 -16.33 1.12
CA VAL A 106 -18.93 -14.92 0.76
C VAL A 106 -17.69 -14.38 1.45
N TRP A 107 -17.58 -14.54 2.77
CA TRP A 107 -16.44 -14.04 3.51
C TRP A 107 -15.12 -14.72 3.14
N SER A 108 -15.16 -16.02 2.80
CA SER A 108 -13.98 -16.74 2.29
C SER A 108 -13.52 -16.16 0.95
N GLU A 109 -14.43 -15.95 0.00
CA GLU A 109 -14.12 -15.33 -1.30
C GLU A 109 -13.59 -13.91 -1.13
N LEU A 110 -14.22 -13.09 -0.27
CA LEU A 110 -13.77 -11.73 0.02
C LEU A 110 -12.37 -11.71 0.64
N THR A 111 -12.05 -12.63 1.55
CA THR A 111 -10.72 -12.74 2.18
C THR A 111 -9.64 -13.00 1.14
N PHE A 112 -9.92 -13.89 0.18
CA PHE A 112 -8.97 -14.20 -0.88
C PHE A 112 -8.82 -13.04 -1.86
N ARG A 113 -9.96 -12.44 -2.27
CA ARG A 113 -9.98 -11.49 -3.37
C ARG A 113 -9.59 -10.06 -2.99
N LEU A 114 -9.81 -9.63 -1.74
CA LEU A 114 -9.41 -8.28 -1.32
C LEU A 114 -7.90 -8.04 -1.39
N LYS A 115 -7.10 -9.11 -1.32
CA LYS A 115 -5.65 -9.03 -1.54
C LYS A 115 -5.32 -8.48 -2.93
N TYR A 116 -6.13 -8.77 -3.95
CA TYR A 116 -5.92 -8.22 -5.29
C TYR A 116 -6.10 -6.71 -5.34
N LEU A 117 -6.99 -6.14 -4.50
CA LEU A 117 -7.11 -4.69 -4.37
C LEU A 117 -5.83 -4.10 -3.77
N ALA A 118 -5.26 -4.76 -2.75
CA ALA A 118 -3.96 -4.38 -2.20
C ALA A 118 -2.84 -4.42 -3.26
N THR A 119 -2.75 -5.51 -4.04
CA THR A 119 -1.78 -5.62 -5.14
C THR A 119 -1.94 -4.48 -6.15
N SER A 120 -3.17 -4.16 -6.57
CA SER A 120 -3.41 -3.09 -7.55
C SER A 120 -2.94 -1.70 -7.10
N LEU A 121 -2.91 -1.43 -5.79
CA LEU A 121 -2.37 -0.19 -5.23
C LEU A 121 -0.85 -0.13 -5.33
N VAL A 122 -0.16 -1.25 -5.13
CA VAL A 122 1.30 -1.36 -5.31
C VAL A 122 1.65 -1.21 -6.78
N ASP A 123 0.94 -1.89 -7.67
CA ASP A 123 1.14 -1.79 -9.12
C ASP A 123 0.99 -0.32 -9.59
N HIS A 124 0.02 0.42 -9.02
CA HIS A 124 -0.15 1.85 -9.30
C HIS A 124 1.07 2.67 -8.87
N TYR A 125 1.60 2.42 -7.66
CA TYR A 125 2.81 3.09 -7.18
C TYR A 125 4.02 2.79 -8.07
N GLU A 126 4.25 1.52 -8.40
CA GLU A 126 5.37 1.09 -9.25
C GLU A 126 5.28 1.71 -10.65
N THR A 127 4.10 1.68 -11.25
CA THR A 127 3.84 2.27 -12.55
C THR A 127 4.11 3.77 -12.53
N ALA A 128 3.65 4.47 -11.50
CA ALA A 128 3.91 5.91 -11.37
C ALA A 128 5.39 6.22 -11.12
N PHE A 129 6.06 5.43 -10.27
CA PHE A 129 7.48 5.57 -9.98
C PHE A 129 8.35 5.39 -11.23
N ALA A 130 8.01 4.40 -12.06
CA ALA A 130 8.65 4.13 -13.35
C ALA A 130 8.33 5.22 -14.39
N ALA A 131 7.07 5.63 -14.51
CA ALA A 131 6.62 6.64 -15.48
C ALA A 131 7.28 8.00 -15.26
N ASP A 132 7.49 8.39 -14.00
CA ASP A 132 8.16 9.66 -13.64
C ASP A 132 9.70 9.55 -13.70
N GLU A 133 10.23 8.39 -14.14
CA GLU A 133 11.66 8.05 -14.18
C GLU A 133 12.37 8.33 -12.84
N ILE A 134 11.69 8.18 -11.70
CA ILE A 134 12.21 8.59 -10.39
C ILE A 134 13.54 7.90 -10.11
N GLN A 135 13.61 6.59 -10.33
CA GLN A 135 14.82 5.80 -10.17
C GLN A 135 16.02 6.38 -10.92
N LYS A 136 15.85 6.60 -12.22
CA LYS A 136 16.90 7.12 -13.10
C LYS A 136 17.32 8.53 -12.67
N ARG A 137 16.35 9.39 -12.34
CA ARG A 137 16.64 10.75 -11.86
C ARG A 137 17.38 10.77 -10.53
N LEU A 138 17.09 9.84 -9.60
CA LEU A 138 17.84 9.70 -8.35
C LEU A 138 19.31 9.31 -8.61
N ILE A 139 19.54 8.38 -9.53
CA ILE A 139 20.89 7.92 -9.92
C ILE A 139 21.65 9.03 -10.65
N ASP A 140 21.02 9.69 -11.62
CA ASP A 140 21.62 10.75 -12.43
C ASP A 140 22.00 11.96 -11.57
N ALA A 141 21.11 12.41 -10.68
CA ALA A 141 21.40 13.51 -9.75
C ALA A 141 22.38 13.12 -8.63
N SER A 142 22.69 11.82 -8.50
CA SER A 142 23.79 11.29 -7.69
C SER A 142 25.04 11.03 -8.54
N TYR A 143 25.21 11.76 -9.64
CA TYR A 143 26.35 11.70 -10.56
C TYR A 143 26.58 10.33 -11.21
N GLY A 144 25.53 9.50 -11.33
CA GLY A 144 25.63 8.13 -11.82
C GLY A 144 26.64 7.29 -11.02
N HIS A 145 26.80 7.60 -9.72
CA HIS A 145 27.78 6.94 -8.88
C HIS A 145 27.39 5.47 -8.62
N PRO A 146 28.33 4.50 -8.62
CA PRO A 146 28.00 3.09 -8.39
C PRO A 146 27.21 2.83 -7.11
N LEU A 147 27.54 3.51 -6.00
CA LEU A 147 26.78 3.42 -4.75
C LEU A 147 25.32 3.89 -4.91
N ALA A 148 25.06 4.89 -5.76
CA ALA A 148 23.70 5.35 -6.04
C ALA A 148 22.94 4.32 -6.89
N THR A 149 23.61 3.73 -7.89
CA THR A 149 23.04 2.64 -8.70
C THR A 149 22.71 1.41 -7.87
N GLU A 150 23.53 1.09 -6.87
CA GLU A 150 23.23 0.02 -5.91
C GLU A 150 22.06 0.41 -5.00
N ALA A 151 22.10 1.61 -4.41
CA ALA A 151 21.12 2.07 -3.44
C ALA A 151 19.72 2.32 -4.03
N PHE A 152 19.65 2.70 -5.30
CA PHE A 152 18.42 2.98 -6.04
C PHE A 152 18.24 2.03 -7.22
N GLY A 153 18.94 0.89 -7.24
CA GLY A 153 18.84 -0.11 -8.30
C GLY A 153 17.47 -0.79 -8.38
N GLU A 154 17.23 -1.54 -9.45
CA GLU A 154 15.96 -2.25 -9.68
C GLU A 154 15.62 -3.18 -8.49
N ASP A 155 16.62 -3.87 -7.95
CA ASP A 155 16.48 -4.73 -6.77
C ASP A 155 16.03 -3.96 -5.52
N ALA A 156 16.54 -2.75 -5.30
CA ALA A 156 16.19 -1.92 -4.16
C ALA A 156 14.75 -1.41 -4.25
N ILE A 157 14.32 -0.99 -5.44
CA ILE A 157 12.94 -0.56 -5.69
C ILE A 157 11.98 -1.75 -5.57
N THR A 158 12.35 -2.91 -6.14
CA THR A 158 11.56 -4.15 -6.02
C THR A 158 11.40 -4.57 -4.56
N ALA A 159 12.47 -4.48 -3.76
CA ALA A 159 12.40 -4.78 -2.34
C ALA A 159 11.49 -3.80 -1.57
N LEU A 160 11.49 -2.52 -1.94
CA LEU A 160 10.63 -1.48 -1.37
C LEU A 160 9.15 -1.77 -1.66
N SER A 161 8.82 -2.07 -2.92
CA SER A 161 7.47 -2.45 -3.34
C SER A 161 7.00 -3.74 -2.67
N ALA A 162 7.87 -4.75 -2.56
CA ALA A 162 7.54 -6.00 -1.89
C ALA A 162 7.24 -5.81 -0.39
N GLU A 163 7.90 -4.86 0.28
CA GLU A 163 7.58 -4.48 1.66
C GLU A 163 6.22 -3.79 1.75
N MET A 164 5.92 -2.86 0.84
CA MET A 164 4.60 -2.20 0.74
C MET A 164 3.49 -3.22 0.50
N GLN A 165 3.70 -4.15 -0.45
CA GLN A 165 2.76 -5.23 -0.76
C GLN A 165 2.49 -6.10 0.47
N ARG A 166 3.54 -6.56 1.16
CA ARG A 166 3.38 -7.35 2.39
C ARG A 166 2.59 -6.59 3.46
N GLY A 167 2.82 -5.28 3.60
CA GLY A 167 2.06 -4.43 4.53
C GLY A 167 0.57 -4.36 4.19
N LEU A 168 0.24 -4.09 2.93
CA LEU A 168 -1.13 -3.99 2.44
C LEU A 168 -1.88 -5.33 2.46
N GLU A 169 -1.23 -6.41 2.05
CA GLU A 169 -1.82 -7.76 2.09
C GLU A 169 -2.12 -8.16 3.53
N ALA A 170 -1.16 -8.02 4.45
CA ALA A 170 -1.36 -8.32 5.87
C ALA A 170 -2.48 -7.47 6.49
N PHE A 171 -2.65 -6.22 6.04
CA PHE A 171 -3.77 -5.38 6.47
C PHE A 171 -5.11 -5.86 5.90
N SER A 172 -5.18 -6.17 4.61
CA SER A 172 -6.41 -6.65 3.95
C SER A 172 -6.94 -7.94 4.58
N GLU A 173 -6.06 -8.86 4.98
CA GLU A 173 -6.45 -10.07 5.72
C GLU A 173 -7.11 -9.73 7.07
N ARG A 174 -6.51 -8.81 7.83
CA ARG A 174 -7.02 -8.38 9.14
C ARG A 174 -8.33 -7.62 9.02
N LEU A 175 -8.50 -6.88 7.93
CA LEU A 175 -9.70 -6.10 7.66
C LEU A 175 -10.94 -7.00 7.62
N ILE A 176 -10.89 -8.12 6.90
CA ILE A 176 -12.02 -9.07 6.86
C ILE A 176 -12.26 -9.73 8.22
N LEU A 177 -11.18 -10.11 8.92
CA LEU A 177 -11.30 -10.67 10.27
C LEU A 177 -11.94 -9.68 11.26
N ALA A 178 -11.80 -8.37 11.04
CA ALA A 178 -12.45 -7.35 11.86
C ALA A 178 -13.95 -7.21 11.56
N PHE A 179 -14.38 -7.43 10.31
CA PHE A 179 -15.80 -7.36 9.93
C PHE A 179 -16.59 -8.63 10.27
N LEU A 180 -15.98 -9.81 10.19
CA LEU A 180 -16.61 -11.10 10.52
C LEU A 180 -17.38 -11.16 11.86
N PRO A 181 -16.84 -10.67 12.99
CA PRO A 181 -17.52 -10.76 14.28
C PRO A 181 -18.64 -9.73 14.46
N GLU A 182 -18.68 -8.67 13.65
CA GLU A 182 -19.58 -7.54 13.87
C GLU A 182 -21.04 -7.92 13.56
N PRO A 183 -21.97 -7.77 14.53
CA PRO A 183 -23.35 -8.17 14.36
C PRO A 183 -24.07 -7.50 13.20
N ALA A 184 -23.64 -6.30 12.80
CA ALA A 184 -24.15 -5.57 11.66
C ALA A 184 -23.89 -6.27 10.32
N PHE A 185 -22.83 -7.08 10.26
CA PHE A 185 -22.39 -7.80 9.07
C PHE A 185 -22.77 -9.27 9.09
N ARG A 186 -23.43 -9.73 10.16
CA ARG A 186 -23.99 -11.07 10.21
C ARG A 186 -25.23 -11.18 9.34
N PHE A 187 -25.32 -12.26 8.60
CA PHE A 187 -26.50 -12.52 7.76
C PHE A 187 -27.71 -12.93 8.61
N ILE A 188 -27.47 -13.52 9.79
CA ILE A 188 -28.50 -13.89 10.77
C ILE A 188 -28.32 -13.06 12.04
N SER A 189 -29.36 -12.32 12.42
CA SER A 189 -29.33 -11.47 13.61
C SER A 189 -29.29 -12.30 14.91
N PRO A 190 -28.49 -11.91 15.93
CA PRO A 190 -28.39 -12.63 17.21
C PRO A 190 -29.73 -12.82 17.93
N GLY A 191 -30.69 -11.90 17.74
CA GLY A 191 -32.02 -11.99 18.34
C GLY A 191 -32.93 -13.07 17.74
N GLN A 192 -32.60 -13.58 16.55
CA GLN A 192 -33.29 -14.72 15.92
C GLN A 192 -32.68 -16.06 16.36
N ASP A 193 -31.56 -16.03 17.08
CA ASP A 193 -30.87 -17.22 17.55
C ASP A 193 -31.25 -17.52 19.01
N THR A 194 -32.33 -18.29 19.18
CA THR A 194 -32.84 -18.69 20.51
C THR A 194 -31.84 -19.51 21.32
N ARG A 195 -30.74 -19.99 20.72
CA ARG A 195 -29.69 -20.77 21.39
C ARG A 195 -28.50 -19.94 21.91
N LEU A 196 -28.26 -18.73 21.40
CA LEU A 196 -27.08 -17.91 21.75
C LEU A 196 -27.45 -16.67 22.60
N LYS A 197 -28.10 -16.88 23.75
CA LYS A 197 -28.11 -15.89 24.86
C LYS A 197 -26.81 -15.91 25.69
N ALA A 198 -25.67 -16.20 25.08
CA ALA A 198 -24.39 -16.32 25.76
C ALA A 198 -23.45 -15.16 25.38
N LYS A 199 -23.18 -14.30 26.36
CA LYS A 199 -22.04 -13.37 26.50
C LYS A 199 -21.46 -12.85 25.17
N SER A 200 -21.97 -11.71 24.71
CA SER A 200 -21.26 -10.85 23.77
C SER A 200 -19.93 -10.42 24.41
N ALA A 201 -18.84 -11.02 23.96
CA ALA A 201 -17.49 -10.54 24.22
C ALA A 201 -17.27 -9.29 23.37
N ARG A 202 -17.32 -8.11 23.98
CA ARG A 202 -16.65 -6.93 23.42
C ARG A 202 -15.14 -7.22 23.44
N GLY A 203 -14.63 -7.74 22.34
CA GLY A 203 -13.20 -7.84 22.10
C GLY A 203 -12.64 -6.43 21.93
N ASN A 204 -11.72 -6.04 22.81
CA ASN A 204 -10.96 -4.80 22.68
C ASN A 204 -10.07 -4.88 21.42
N LEU A 205 -10.47 -4.18 20.35
CA LEU A 205 -9.63 -3.94 19.16
C LEU A 205 -8.41 -3.04 19.46
N SER A 206 -8.22 -2.59 20.70
CA SER A 206 -7.11 -1.73 21.14
C SER A 206 -5.75 -2.44 21.23
N GLY A 207 -5.68 -3.73 20.89
CA GLY A 207 -4.47 -4.56 21.00
C GLY A 207 -3.71 -4.81 19.70
N LEU A 208 -4.14 -4.24 18.57
CA LEU A 208 -3.45 -4.43 17.28
C LEU A 208 -2.24 -3.47 17.20
N PRO A 209 -0.99 -3.96 17.24
CA PRO A 209 0.19 -3.11 17.12
C PRO A 209 0.28 -2.53 15.70
N GLY A 210 0.47 -1.22 15.61
CA GLY A 210 0.84 -0.53 14.37
C GLY A 210 -0.30 0.11 13.57
N LEU A 211 -1.55 0.05 14.02
CA LEU A 211 -2.64 0.80 13.37
C LEU A 211 -2.73 2.23 13.91
N PRO A 212 -2.68 3.27 13.06
CA PRO A 212 -2.96 4.64 13.50
C PRO A 212 -4.33 4.69 14.18
N LYS A 213 -4.40 5.32 15.36
CA LYS A 213 -5.66 5.46 16.12
C LYS A 213 -6.77 6.08 15.27
N GLU A 214 -6.41 6.97 14.35
CA GLU A 214 -7.29 7.66 13.41
C GLU A 214 -8.03 6.69 12.47
N THR A 215 -7.35 5.66 11.95
CA THR A 215 -7.94 4.61 11.11
C THR A 215 -8.94 3.75 11.90
N LEU A 216 -8.62 3.43 13.15
CA LEU A 216 -9.55 2.72 14.04
C LEU A 216 -10.77 3.57 14.41
N THR A 217 -10.63 4.88 14.56
CA THR A 217 -11.79 5.79 14.76
C THR A 217 -12.64 5.97 13.51
N ALA A 218 -12.07 5.89 12.30
CA ALA A 218 -12.85 5.91 11.06
C ALA A 218 -13.74 4.66 10.94
N ILE A 219 -13.17 3.48 11.23
CA ILE A 219 -13.92 2.20 11.26
C ILE A 219 -15.00 2.23 12.35
N ASN A 220 -14.66 2.66 13.57
CA ASN A 220 -15.62 2.73 14.69
C ASN A 220 -16.64 3.89 14.60
N GLY A 221 -16.33 4.94 13.83
CA GLY A 221 -17.19 6.12 13.65
C GLY A 221 -18.44 5.82 12.81
N HIS A 222 -18.35 4.89 11.85
CA HIS A 222 -19.51 4.38 11.13
C HIS A 222 -20.36 3.41 11.96
N ALA A 223 -19.75 2.62 12.85
CA ALA A 223 -20.48 1.70 13.74
C ALA A 223 -21.40 2.40 14.77
N ASN A 224 -21.13 3.66 15.14
CA ASN A 224 -21.89 4.39 16.16
C ASN A 224 -22.84 5.48 15.62
N GLY A 225 -22.78 5.81 14.32
CA GLY A 225 -23.60 6.86 13.70
C GLY A 225 -24.68 6.36 12.72
N GLY A 226 -24.59 5.11 12.27
CA GLY A 226 -25.58 4.51 11.39
C GLY A 226 -26.86 4.20 12.16
N LYS A 227 -27.92 5.00 11.97
CA LYS A 227 -29.29 4.48 12.09
C LYS A 227 -29.29 3.14 11.36
N ALA A 228 -29.57 2.03 12.07
CA ALA A 228 -29.66 0.70 11.47
C ALA A 228 -30.37 0.84 10.12
N SER A 229 -29.65 0.52 9.03
CA SER A 229 -30.15 0.75 7.68
C SER A 229 -31.56 0.16 7.62
N PRO A 230 -32.60 0.95 7.30
CA PRO A 230 -34.01 0.61 7.57
C PRO A 230 -34.56 -0.56 6.72
N LEU A 231 -33.69 -1.31 6.04
CA LEU A 231 -34.00 -2.34 5.08
C LEU A 231 -32.98 -3.49 5.21
N SER A 232 -32.79 -4.01 6.42
CA SER A 232 -32.20 -5.35 6.56
C SER A 232 -33.20 -6.33 5.96
N THR A 233 -33.15 -6.51 4.64
CA THR A 233 -33.97 -7.48 3.92
C THR A 233 -33.83 -8.83 4.62
N ASP A 234 -34.94 -9.37 5.12
CA ASP A 234 -34.92 -10.61 5.89
C ASP A 234 -34.57 -11.75 4.93
N LEU A 235 -33.30 -12.18 4.96
CA LEU A 235 -32.78 -13.25 4.11
C LEU A 235 -33.60 -14.53 4.29
N MET A 236 -34.09 -14.81 5.51
CA MET A 236 -34.92 -15.96 5.78
C MET A 236 -36.27 -15.87 5.05
N ALA A 237 -36.86 -14.68 4.98
CA ALA A 237 -38.11 -14.45 4.25
C ALA A 237 -37.93 -14.55 2.73
N ILE A 238 -36.75 -14.26 2.20
CA ILE A 238 -36.44 -14.47 0.78
C ILE A 238 -36.21 -15.95 0.50
N VAL A 239 -35.42 -16.64 1.33
CA VAL A 239 -35.18 -18.07 1.15
C VAL A 239 -36.49 -18.84 1.15
N ALA A 240 -37.44 -18.47 2.03
CA ALA A 240 -38.79 -19.05 2.09
C ALA A 240 -39.62 -18.97 0.80
N GLN A 241 -39.23 -18.11 -0.15
CA GLN A 241 -39.90 -17.99 -1.45
C GLN A 241 -39.33 -18.98 -2.49
N ILE A 242 -38.18 -19.61 -2.20
CA ILE A 242 -37.56 -20.58 -3.09
C ILE A 242 -38.35 -21.90 -2.98
N PRO A 243 -38.79 -22.49 -4.11
CA PRO A 243 -39.54 -23.75 -4.09
C PRO A 243 -38.77 -24.84 -3.33
N PRO A 244 -39.41 -25.58 -2.40
CA PRO A 244 -38.78 -26.65 -1.63
C PRO A 244 -38.59 -27.93 -2.47
N THR A 245 -38.02 -27.79 -3.66
CA THR A 245 -37.69 -28.88 -4.58
C THR A 245 -36.19 -29.08 -4.62
N LEU A 246 -35.72 -30.32 -4.87
CA LEU A 246 -34.27 -30.60 -4.96
C LEU A 246 -33.63 -30.04 -6.23
N SER A 247 -34.42 -29.83 -7.27
CA SER A 247 -34.00 -29.20 -8.52
C SER A 247 -34.62 -27.82 -8.54
N VAL A 248 -33.77 -26.81 -8.40
CA VAL A 248 -34.13 -25.39 -8.47
C VAL A 248 -33.24 -24.76 -9.52
N GLU A 249 -33.86 -24.04 -10.46
CA GLU A 249 -33.12 -23.30 -11.49
C GLU A 249 -32.26 -22.21 -10.86
N PRO A 250 -31.00 -21.97 -11.31
CA PRO A 250 -30.11 -20.97 -10.72
C PRO A 250 -30.71 -19.56 -10.60
N SER A 251 -31.55 -19.15 -11.56
CA SER A 251 -32.23 -17.85 -11.54
C SER A 251 -33.22 -17.68 -10.39
N SER A 252 -33.68 -18.77 -9.78
CA SER A 252 -34.56 -18.71 -8.59
C SER A 252 -33.84 -18.12 -7.38
N PHE A 253 -32.51 -18.08 -7.41
CA PHE A 253 -31.69 -17.52 -6.34
C PHE A 253 -31.35 -16.03 -6.52
N ASP A 254 -31.68 -15.40 -7.66
CA ASP A 254 -31.21 -14.04 -7.95
C ASP A 254 -31.65 -13.01 -6.90
N ARG A 255 -32.88 -13.10 -6.40
CA ARG A 255 -33.37 -12.24 -5.30
C ARG A 255 -32.61 -12.47 -4.00
N PHE A 256 -32.23 -13.72 -3.73
CA PHE A 256 -31.45 -14.07 -2.54
C PHE A 256 -30.02 -13.55 -2.66
N ILE A 257 -29.37 -13.73 -3.81
CA ILE A 257 -28.03 -13.20 -4.09
C ILE A 257 -28.01 -11.68 -3.96
N GLN A 258 -29.00 -10.99 -4.54
CA GLN A 258 -29.10 -9.53 -4.41
C GLN A 258 -29.19 -9.10 -2.93
N ALA A 259 -30.03 -9.76 -2.13
CA ALA A 259 -30.15 -9.44 -0.72
C ALA A 259 -28.90 -9.80 0.10
N VAL A 260 -28.14 -10.81 -0.33
CA VAL A 260 -26.81 -11.12 0.22
C VAL A 260 -25.82 -10.01 -0.12
N ARG A 261 -25.79 -9.54 -1.39
CA ARG A 261 -24.96 -8.42 -1.84
C ARG A 261 -25.18 -7.15 -1.03
N GLU A 262 -26.44 -6.81 -0.75
CA GLU A 262 -26.82 -5.67 0.10
C GLU A 262 -26.16 -5.70 1.49
N ARG A 263 -25.73 -6.89 1.98
CA ARG A 263 -25.07 -7.03 3.30
C ARG A 263 -23.57 -6.76 3.28
N TYR A 264 -22.89 -7.06 2.18
CA TYR A 264 -21.42 -7.00 2.13
C TYR A 264 -20.89 -5.92 1.18
N GLU A 265 -21.67 -5.47 0.20
CA GLU A 265 -21.20 -4.55 -0.83
C GLU A 265 -20.70 -3.23 -0.25
N SER A 266 -21.43 -2.62 0.70
CA SER A 266 -20.97 -1.36 1.32
C SER A 266 -19.65 -1.55 2.07
N VAL A 267 -19.47 -2.70 2.73
CA VAL A 267 -18.23 -3.04 3.45
C VAL A 267 -17.06 -3.11 2.49
N VAL A 268 -17.27 -3.68 1.30
CA VAL A 268 -16.23 -3.80 0.28
C VAL A 268 -15.98 -2.45 -0.41
N LEU A 269 -17.02 -1.79 -0.93
CA LEU A 269 -16.90 -0.58 -1.75
C LEU A 269 -16.55 0.68 -0.96
N VAL A 270 -16.98 0.78 0.30
CA VAL A 270 -16.78 1.96 1.14
C VAL A 270 -15.70 1.68 2.17
N ASP A 271 -15.96 0.76 3.09
CA ASP A 271 -15.09 0.61 4.26
C ASP A 271 -13.72 0.04 3.88
N SER A 272 -13.71 -1.01 3.04
CA SER A 272 -12.48 -1.69 2.64
C SER A 272 -11.63 -0.84 1.70
N VAL A 273 -12.25 -0.22 0.69
CA VAL A 273 -11.55 0.71 -0.20
C VAL A 273 -10.94 1.87 0.58
N ASN A 274 -11.71 2.55 1.44
CA ASN A 274 -11.19 3.69 2.19
C ASN A 274 -10.06 3.27 3.13
N ALA A 275 -10.19 2.13 3.80
CA ALA A 275 -9.16 1.60 4.68
C ALA A 275 -7.88 1.25 3.91
N LEU A 276 -8.00 0.56 2.76
CA LEU A 276 -6.86 0.19 1.92
C LEU A 276 -6.13 1.41 1.38
N VAL A 277 -6.86 2.42 0.88
CA VAL A 277 -6.27 3.67 0.38
C VAL A 277 -5.52 4.41 1.49
N ASN A 278 -6.04 4.42 2.72
CA ASN A 278 -5.36 5.05 3.85
C ASN A 278 -4.10 4.29 4.28
N VAL A 279 -4.13 2.96 4.27
CA VAL A 279 -2.93 2.15 4.55
C VAL A 279 -1.90 2.26 3.43
N TYR A 280 -2.35 2.37 2.19
CA TYR A 280 -1.48 2.64 1.04
C TYR A 280 -0.75 3.96 1.20
N GLU A 281 -1.46 5.03 1.58
CA GLU A 281 -0.82 6.32 1.87
C GLU A 281 0.26 6.18 2.96
N TYR A 282 -0.02 5.43 4.03
CA TYR A 282 0.96 5.17 5.08
C TYR A 282 2.19 4.39 4.58
N GLU A 283 1.99 3.29 3.85
CA GLU A 283 3.11 2.49 3.33
C GLU A 283 3.91 3.24 2.26
N MET A 284 3.26 4.07 1.45
CA MET A 284 3.92 4.98 0.51
C MET A 284 4.83 5.99 1.24
N LEU A 285 4.33 6.63 2.30
CA LEU A 285 5.13 7.56 3.12
C LEU A 285 6.30 6.85 3.82
N LYS A 286 6.09 5.62 4.29
CA LYS A 286 7.15 4.78 4.87
C LYS A 286 8.22 4.46 3.82
N ALA A 287 7.82 4.11 2.59
CA ALA A 287 8.71 3.84 1.48
C ALA A 287 9.55 5.07 1.10
N GLU A 288 8.91 6.24 0.98
CA GLU A 288 9.58 7.51 0.72
C GLU A 288 10.58 7.85 1.83
N ARG A 289 10.22 7.67 3.11
CA ARG A 289 11.14 7.92 4.22
C ARG A 289 12.38 7.02 4.17
N CYS A 290 12.23 5.77 3.73
CA CYS A 290 13.36 4.90 3.47
C CYS A 290 14.27 5.48 2.37
N LEU A 291 13.69 5.92 1.25
CA LEU A 291 14.44 6.54 0.15
C LEU A 291 15.17 7.81 0.60
N LEU A 292 14.50 8.71 1.34
CA LEU A 292 15.12 9.93 1.89
C LEU A 292 16.30 9.59 2.83
N THR A 293 16.12 8.61 3.71
CA THR A 293 17.20 8.13 4.60
C THR A 293 18.37 7.56 3.79
N THR A 294 18.09 6.90 2.67
CA THR A 294 19.11 6.39 1.75
C THR A 294 19.86 7.52 1.05
N VAL A 295 19.16 8.58 0.60
CA VAL A 295 19.78 9.80 0.05
C VAL A 295 20.74 10.42 1.07
N GLU A 296 20.30 10.66 2.30
CA GLU A 296 21.15 11.24 3.34
C GLU A 296 22.39 10.40 3.65
N LYS A 297 22.26 9.07 3.65
CA LYS A 297 23.39 8.15 3.88
C LYS A 297 24.36 8.17 2.72
N LEU A 298 23.86 8.17 1.49
CA LEU A 298 24.67 8.22 0.28
C LEU A 298 25.51 9.51 0.24
N PHE A 299 24.91 10.67 0.54
CA PHE A 299 25.64 11.93 0.52
C PHE A 299 26.64 12.07 1.68
N ARG A 300 26.35 11.46 2.85
CA ARG A 300 27.34 11.31 3.91
C ARG A 300 28.53 10.45 3.45
N GLN A 301 28.27 9.35 2.76
CA GLN A 301 29.32 8.52 2.18
C GLN A 301 30.14 9.28 1.15
N PHE A 302 29.51 10.03 0.25
CA PHE A 302 30.22 10.87 -0.73
C PHE A 302 31.16 11.87 -0.05
N ARG A 303 30.70 12.51 1.02
CA ARG A 303 31.53 13.42 1.80
C ARG A 303 32.74 12.72 2.42
N ASP A 304 32.53 11.54 3.00
CA ASP A 304 33.58 10.77 3.68
C ASP A 304 34.57 10.14 2.69
N THR A 305 34.13 9.76 1.49
CA THR A 305 34.97 9.13 0.45
C THR A 305 35.56 10.12 -0.55
N ARG A 306 35.19 11.40 -0.48
CA ARG A 306 35.58 12.45 -1.44
C ARG A 306 37.08 12.50 -1.73
N LEU A 307 37.92 12.43 -0.70
CA LEU A 307 39.38 12.48 -0.85
C LEU A 307 39.97 11.20 -1.48
N SER A 308 39.20 10.12 -1.50
CA SER A 308 39.62 8.80 -1.97
C SER A 308 39.00 8.41 -3.32
N ASP A 309 38.04 9.19 -3.84
CA ASP A 309 37.40 8.96 -5.14
C ASP A 309 37.54 10.20 -6.07
N PRO A 310 38.64 10.30 -6.84
CA PRO A 310 38.85 11.36 -7.81
C PRO A 310 37.79 11.39 -8.93
N ALA A 311 37.17 10.25 -9.24
CA ALA A 311 36.17 10.18 -10.31
C ALA A 311 34.85 10.82 -9.89
N LEU A 312 34.44 10.68 -8.63
CA LEU A 312 33.31 11.41 -8.06
C LEU A 312 33.57 12.92 -8.11
N PHE A 313 34.75 13.36 -7.68
CA PHE A 313 35.13 14.77 -7.71
C PHE A 313 35.09 15.36 -9.12
N GLU A 314 35.68 14.67 -10.10
CA GLU A 314 35.62 15.05 -11.52
C GLU A 314 34.18 15.17 -12.05
N ARG A 315 33.27 14.29 -11.61
CA ARG A 315 31.87 14.36 -12.02
C ARG A 315 31.15 15.57 -11.41
N MET A 316 31.36 15.84 -10.12
CA MET A 316 30.82 17.05 -9.46
C MET A 316 31.29 18.33 -10.15
N LEU A 317 32.59 18.39 -10.46
CA LEU A 317 33.23 19.46 -11.22
C LEU A 317 32.61 19.70 -12.60
N ARG A 318 32.29 18.63 -13.33
CA ARG A 318 31.67 18.73 -14.65
C ARG A 318 30.25 19.29 -14.60
N ASP A 319 29.53 18.96 -13.54
CA ASP A 319 28.16 19.38 -13.28
C ASP A 319 28.05 20.80 -12.73
N THR A 320 29.18 21.38 -12.34
CA THR A 320 29.29 22.78 -11.92
C THR A 320 29.00 23.69 -13.12
N THR A 321 27.89 24.43 -13.06
CA THR A 321 27.51 25.40 -14.12
C THR A 321 28.34 26.68 -14.09
N ASP A 322 29.07 26.93 -13.00
CA ASP A 322 29.95 28.08 -12.87
C ASP A 322 31.28 27.84 -13.61
N LEU A 323 31.34 28.36 -14.84
CA LEU A 323 32.54 28.34 -15.68
C LEU A 323 33.75 28.97 -15.00
N THR A 324 33.52 29.99 -14.16
CA THR A 324 34.56 30.72 -13.43
C THR A 324 35.22 29.80 -12.41
N VAL A 325 34.41 29.13 -11.59
CA VAL A 325 34.90 28.17 -10.60
C VAL A 325 35.60 26.99 -11.26
N ARG A 326 35.05 26.48 -12.37
CA ARG A 326 35.67 25.40 -13.14
C ARG A 326 37.05 25.79 -13.70
N GLN A 327 37.19 27.03 -14.13
CA GLN A 327 38.46 27.55 -14.66
C GLN A 327 39.48 27.75 -13.54
N GLU A 328 39.07 28.26 -12.37
CA GLU A 328 39.92 28.35 -11.18
C GLU A 328 40.40 26.98 -10.68
N ILE A 329 39.54 25.95 -10.70
CA ILE A 329 39.92 24.59 -10.32
C ILE A 329 40.95 24.02 -11.31
N ASN A 330 40.74 24.19 -12.61
CA ASN A 330 41.71 23.73 -13.63
C ASN A 330 43.08 24.41 -13.46
N ASP A 331 43.09 25.72 -13.21
CA ASP A 331 44.32 26.49 -13.00
C ASP A 331 45.08 26.04 -11.74
N LEU A 332 44.37 25.64 -10.68
CA LEU A 332 44.99 25.09 -9.47
C LEU A 332 45.50 23.66 -9.67
N ASN A 333 44.77 22.81 -10.38
CA ASN A 333 45.23 21.46 -10.69
C ASN A 333 46.52 21.51 -11.53
N MET A 334 46.58 22.41 -12.53
CA MET A 334 47.82 22.64 -13.29
C MET A 334 48.98 23.05 -12.38
N LYS A 335 48.77 23.95 -11.41
CA LYS A 335 49.80 24.35 -10.45
C LYS A 335 50.23 23.21 -9.52
N ILE A 336 49.31 22.35 -9.10
CA ILE A 336 49.64 21.18 -8.27
C ILE A 336 50.50 20.20 -9.06
N ASP A 337 50.17 19.94 -10.32
CA ASP A 337 50.96 19.08 -11.19
C ASP A 337 52.37 19.63 -11.41
N GLU A 338 52.49 20.93 -11.72
CA GLU A 338 53.79 21.62 -11.84
C GLU A 338 54.63 21.50 -10.56
N LEU A 339 54.02 21.73 -9.38
CA LEU A 339 54.70 21.61 -8.10
C LEU A 339 55.11 20.16 -7.78
N THR A 340 54.29 19.19 -8.16
CA THR A 340 54.57 17.76 -7.97
C THR A 340 55.69 17.31 -8.88
N GLU A 341 55.75 17.82 -10.11
CA GLU A 341 56.83 17.55 -11.07
C GLU A 341 58.16 18.15 -10.59
N ILE A 342 58.15 19.37 -10.05
CA ILE A 342 59.32 20.00 -9.41
C ILE A 342 59.81 19.16 -8.22
N GLN A 343 58.91 18.64 -7.38
CA GLN A 343 59.27 17.79 -6.23
C GLN A 343 59.79 16.40 -6.63
N ARG A 344 59.38 15.89 -7.81
CA ARG A 344 59.82 14.59 -8.34
C ARG A 344 61.13 14.66 -9.11
N SER A 345 61.56 15.86 -9.53
CA SER A 345 62.83 16.06 -10.21
C SER A 345 63.99 15.97 -9.21
N PRO A 346 64.80 14.89 -9.20
CA PRO A 346 65.80 14.67 -8.15
C PRO A 346 67.09 15.48 -8.34
N GLU A 347 67.13 16.42 -9.28
CA GLU A 347 68.34 17.14 -9.67
C GLU A 347 68.19 18.64 -9.41
N GLY A 348 68.71 19.01 -8.24
CA GLY A 348 68.94 20.35 -7.73
C GLY A 348 69.66 20.28 -6.40
#